data_AF-A0A9E1ID74-F1
#
_entry.id   AF-A0A9E1ID74-F1
#
_cell.length_a   1.000
_cell.length_b   1.000
_cell.length_c   1.000
_cell.angle_alpha   90.00
_cell.angle_beta   90.00
_cell.angle_gamma   90.00
#
_symmetry.space_group_name_H-M   'P 1'
#
loop_
_entity.id
_entity.type
_entity.pdbx_description
1 polymer ?
#
loop_
_entity_poly.entity_id
_entity_poly.type
_entity_poly.pdbx_seq_one_letter_code
_entity_poly.pdbx_strand_id
1 'polypeptide(L)'
;MSLLLICAVVATGCHNSCQTICLRMAKYADECGYSVPDADIDSCMADYANAVREDLKVCSQYNGSESIQVEWSCDDLGIYWGADTEGDDDDED
;
A
#
# COMPACT_ATOMS: atom_id res chain seq x y z
N MET A 1 13.08 30.35 -25.96
CA MET A 1 12.70 29.92 -24.60
C MET A 1 12.70 28.40 -24.63
N SER A 2 13.83 27.82 -24.25
CA SER A 2 14.12 26.40 -24.45
C SER A 2 13.46 25.53 -23.38
N LEU A 3 12.96 24.39 -23.87
CA LEU A 3 12.35 23.25 -23.21
C LEU A 3 12.86 22.94 -21.79
N LEU A 4 11.93 22.77 -20.84
CA LEU A 4 12.07 21.84 -19.72
C LEU A 4 10.94 20.81 -19.82
N LEU A 5 11.15 19.83 -20.70
CA LEU A 5 10.42 18.57 -20.67
C LEU A 5 11.02 17.77 -19.51
N ILE A 6 10.39 17.87 -18.34
CA ILE A 6 10.71 17.01 -17.20
C ILE A 6 10.23 15.62 -17.60
N CYS A 7 11.17 14.77 -18.03
CA CYS A 7 10.95 13.34 -18.14
C CYS A 7 10.59 12.83 -16.74
N ALA A 8 9.29 12.70 -16.46
CA ALA A 8 8.81 11.85 -15.40
C ALA A 8 9.26 10.43 -15.74
N VAL A 9 10.44 10.06 -15.24
CA VAL A 9 10.87 8.68 -15.18
C VAL A 9 9.91 8.03 -14.22
N VAL A 10 8.80 7.53 -14.74
CA VAL A 10 8.00 6.53 -14.05
C VAL A 10 8.92 5.32 -14.01
N ALA A 11 9.76 5.26 -12.99
CA ALA A 11 10.53 4.09 -12.65
C ALA A 11 9.47 3.04 -12.30
N THR A 12 8.98 2.32 -13.30
CA THR A 12 8.35 1.03 -13.10
C THR A 12 9.48 0.10 -12.65
N GLY A 13 9.93 0.31 -11.41
CA GLY A 13 10.87 -0.56 -10.74
C GLY A 13 10.26 -1.95 -10.72
N CYS A 14 11.09 -2.97 -10.88
CA CYS A 14 10.65 -4.34 -10.68
C CYS A 14 10.19 -4.49 -9.22
N HIS A 15 8.88 -4.35 -8.99
CA HIS A 15 8.28 -4.60 -7.69
C HIS A 15 8.15 -6.10 -7.49
N ASN A 16 8.52 -6.56 -6.30
CA ASN A 16 8.30 -7.95 -5.93
C ASN A 16 6.83 -8.19 -5.57
N SER A 17 6.47 -9.46 -5.34
CA SER A 17 5.09 -9.86 -5.06
C SER A 17 4.50 -9.18 -3.82
N CYS A 18 5.31 -8.86 -2.81
CA CYS A 18 4.90 -8.18 -1.58
C CYS A 18 4.76 -6.67 -1.76
N GLN A 19 5.68 -6.03 -2.49
CA GLN A 19 5.55 -4.60 -2.84
C GLN A 19 4.28 -4.34 -3.68
N THR A 20 3.89 -5.32 -4.49
CA THR A 20 2.63 -5.25 -5.26
C THR A 20 1.39 -5.26 -4.36
N ILE A 21 1.46 -5.84 -3.15
CA ILE A 21 0.35 -5.82 -2.18
C ILE A 21 0.12 -4.38 -1.71
N CYS A 22 1.16 -3.62 -1.37
CA CYS A 22 1.04 -2.21 -0.97
C CYS A 22 0.22 -1.40 -1.97
N LEU A 23 0.55 -1.52 -3.27
CA LEU A 23 -0.15 -0.81 -4.34
C LEU A 23 -1.63 -1.23 -4.46
N ARG A 24 -1.92 -2.51 -4.26
CA ARG A 24 -3.28 -3.03 -4.37
C ARG A 24 -4.13 -2.68 -3.15
N MET A 25 -3.54 -2.70 -1.95
CA MET A 25 -4.19 -2.24 -0.73
C MET A 25 -4.47 -0.74 -0.79
N ALA A 26 -3.52 0.07 -1.27
CA ALA A 26 -3.73 1.51 -1.43
C ALA A 26 -4.83 1.81 -2.46
N LYS A 27 -4.85 1.07 -3.58
CA LYS A 27 -5.95 1.17 -4.55
C LYS A 27 -7.29 0.77 -3.94
N TYR A 28 -7.35 -0.30 -3.17
CA TYR A 28 -8.59 -0.73 -2.56
C TYR A 28 -9.06 0.27 -1.49
N ALA A 29 -8.12 0.89 -0.76
CA ALA A 29 -8.42 1.97 0.18
C ALA A 29 -9.05 3.18 -0.53
N ASP A 30 -8.54 3.56 -1.71
CA ASP A 30 -9.15 4.60 -2.56
C ASP A 30 -10.57 4.22 -3.00
N GLU A 31 -10.79 2.96 -3.38
CA GLU A 31 -12.13 2.42 -3.69
C GLU A 31 -13.08 2.46 -2.48
N CYS A 32 -12.54 2.36 -1.26
CA CYS A 32 -13.26 2.52 0.01
C CYS A 32 -13.47 3.99 0.43
N GLY A 33 -12.85 4.96 -0.27
CA GLY A 33 -12.97 6.39 0.02
C GLY A 33 -11.82 6.99 0.84
N TYR A 34 -10.76 6.21 1.11
CA TYR A 34 -9.58 6.67 1.84
C TYR A 34 -8.46 7.03 0.87
N SER A 35 -7.93 8.25 0.99
CA SER A 35 -6.78 8.67 0.19
C SER A 35 -5.49 8.29 0.91
N VAL A 36 -4.67 7.44 0.29
CA VAL A 36 -3.36 7.03 0.83
C VAL A 36 -2.26 7.90 0.21
N PRO A 37 -1.48 8.65 1.01
CA PRO A 37 -0.35 9.41 0.51
C PRO A 37 0.70 8.52 -0.17
N ASP A 38 1.26 8.98 -1.29
CA ASP A 38 2.33 8.27 -2.00
C ASP A 38 3.52 7.92 -1.09
N ALA A 39 3.82 8.77 -0.11
CA ALA A 39 4.88 8.54 0.88
C ALA A 39 4.64 7.29 1.75
N ASP A 40 3.38 7.00 2.08
CA ASP A 40 3.01 5.83 2.88
C ASP A 40 3.04 4.55 2.04
N ILE A 41 2.65 4.66 0.77
CA ILE A 41 2.79 3.58 -0.22
C ILE A 41 4.28 3.25 -0.42
N ASP A 42 5.13 4.27 -0.59
CA ASP A 42 6.57 4.13 -0.71
C ASP A 42 7.20 3.51 0.54
N SER A 43 6.75 3.91 1.73
CA SER A 43 7.18 3.32 3.00
C SER A 43 6.82 1.83 3.06
N CYS A 44 5.58 1.47 2.74
CA CYS A 44 5.15 0.07 2.67
C CYS A 44 6.01 -0.72 1.68
N MET A 45 6.29 -0.16 0.49
CA MET A 45 7.14 -0.82 -0.50
C MET A 45 8.59 -0.97 -0.04
N ALA A 46 9.11 -0.03 0.75
CA ALA A 46 10.46 -0.09 1.31
C ALA A 46 10.60 -1.23 2.33
N ASP A 47 9.60 -1.43 3.19
CA ASP A 47 9.58 -2.52 4.17
C ASP A 47 9.66 -3.89 3.49
N TYR A 48 8.97 -4.04 2.35
CA TYR A 48 8.99 -5.27 1.57
C TYR A 48 10.11 -5.36 0.51
N ALA A 49 11.00 -4.37 0.40
CA ALA A 49 12.05 -4.37 -0.61
C ALA A 49 13.00 -5.57 -0.48
N ASN A 50 13.20 -6.07 0.75
CA ASN A 50 14.07 -7.20 1.06
C ASN A 50 13.31 -8.45 1.53
N ALA A 51 12.01 -8.56 1.19
CA ALA A 51 11.19 -9.72 1.56
C ALA A 51 11.87 -11.03 1.16
N VAL A 52 11.94 -11.99 2.09
CA VAL A 52 12.60 -13.28 1.85
C VAL A 52 11.74 -14.17 0.96
N ARG A 53 12.33 -15.22 0.39
CA ARG A 53 11.65 -16.12 -0.56
C ARG A 53 10.31 -16.68 -0.03
N GLU A 54 10.23 -16.96 1.27
CA GLU A 54 9.00 -17.48 1.90
C GLU A 54 7.90 -16.44 1.87
N ASP A 55 8.19 -15.21 2.29
CA ASP A 55 7.25 -14.08 2.23
C ASP A 55 6.83 -13.80 0.80
N LEU A 56 7.77 -13.78 -0.16
CA LEU A 56 7.47 -13.59 -1.57
C LEU A 56 6.48 -14.63 -2.10
N LYS A 57 6.56 -15.88 -1.62
CA LYS A 57 5.63 -16.94 -1.98
C LYS A 57 4.26 -16.73 -1.36
N VAL A 58 4.18 -16.29 -0.11
CA VAL A 58 2.91 -15.93 0.54
C VAL A 58 2.28 -14.75 -0.20
N CYS A 59 3.02 -13.66 -0.39
CA CYS A 59 2.52 -12.50 -1.11
C CYS A 59 2.10 -12.84 -2.55
N SER A 60 2.81 -13.74 -3.24
CA SER A 60 2.40 -14.18 -4.58
C SER A 60 1.06 -14.93 -4.60
N GLN A 61 0.68 -15.59 -3.49
CA GLN A 61 -0.59 -16.29 -3.38
C GLN A 61 -1.73 -15.34 -3.04
N TYR A 62 -1.48 -14.34 -2.19
CA TYR A 62 -2.51 -13.46 -1.65
C TYR A 62 -2.54 -12.06 -2.26
N ASN A 63 -1.64 -11.71 -3.16
CA ASN A 63 -1.65 -10.37 -3.74
C ASN A 63 -2.85 -10.11 -4.65
N GLY A 64 -3.60 -11.12 -5.09
CA GLY A 64 -4.77 -10.95 -5.98
C GLY A 64 -5.78 -9.94 -5.43
N SER A 65 -6.38 -9.10 -6.28
CA SER A 65 -7.37 -8.11 -5.84
C SER A 65 -8.55 -8.74 -5.09
N GLU A 66 -9.04 -9.89 -5.55
CA GLU A 66 -10.10 -10.65 -4.86
C GLU A 66 -9.62 -11.16 -3.48
N SER A 67 -8.39 -11.68 -3.39
CA SER A 67 -7.82 -12.14 -2.13
C SER A 67 -7.66 -11.01 -1.12
N ILE A 68 -7.24 -9.83 -1.57
CA ILE A 68 -7.13 -8.64 -0.73
C ILE A 68 -8.52 -8.21 -0.23
N GLN A 69 -9.55 -8.20 -1.09
CA GLN A 69 -10.92 -7.84 -0.70
C GLN A 69 -11.61 -8.86 0.21
N VAL A 70 -11.18 -10.13 0.16
CA VAL A 70 -11.68 -11.17 1.07
C VAL A 70 -11.04 -11.05 2.46
N GLU A 71 -9.76 -10.68 2.51
CA GLU A 71 -8.99 -10.65 3.76
C GLU A 71 -9.06 -9.30 4.48
N TRP A 72 -9.19 -8.20 3.73
CA TRP A 72 -9.20 -6.84 4.27
C TRP A 72 -10.56 -6.21 4.05
N SER A 73 -11.16 -5.67 5.10
CA SER A 73 -12.32 -4.79 4.98
C SER A 73 -11.88 -3.35 4.69
N CYS A 74 -12.84 -2.50 4.29
CA CYS A 74 -12.59 -1.06 4.16
C CYS A 74 -12.17 -0.44 5.51
N ASP A 75 -12.74 -0.89 6.63
CA ASP A 75 -12.37 -0.39 7.96
C ASP A 75 -10.93 -0.78 8.31
N ASP A 76 -10.52 -2.01 7.99
CA ASP A 76 -9.13 -2.47 8.21
C ASP A 76 -8.13 -1.62 7.41
N LEU A 77 -8.49 -1.24 6.17
CA LEU A 77 -7.66 -0.37 5.34
C LEU A 77 -7.60 1.06 5.87
N GLY A 78 -8.71 1.61 6.37
CA GLY A 78 -8.73 2.92 7.01
C GLY A 78 -7.79 2.96 8.21
N ILE A 79 -7.87 1.96 9.07
CA ILE A 79 -6.98 1.81 10.25
C ILE A 79 -5.53 1.62 9.81
N TYR A 80 -5.27 0.71 8.86
CA TYR A 80 -3.91 0.40 8.41
C TYR A 80 -3.18 1.60 7.80
N TRP A 81 -3.88 2.40 6.99
CA TRP A 81 -3.32 3.59 6.36
C TRP A 81 -3.40 4.85 7.23
N GLY A 82 -3.94 4.75 8.45
CA GLY A 82 -4.10 5.90 9.35
C GLY A 82 -5.06 6.96 8.80
N ALA A 83 -6.01 6.57 7.96
CA ALA A 83 -7.04 7.46 7.45
C ALA A 83 -8.09 7.68 8.55
N ASP A 84 -7.81 8.65 9.42
CA ASP A 84 -8.69 9.26 10.43
C ASP A 84 -10.00 8.49 10.72
N THR A 85 -9.92 7.40 11.46
CA THR A 85 -11.01 7.08 12.38
C THR A 85 -10.76 7.93 13.62
N GLU A 86 -11.44 9.07 13.72
CA GLU A 86 -11.53 9.78 15.00
C GLU A 86 -11.99 8.80 16.09
N GLY A 87 -11.12 8.56 17.09
CA GLY A 87 -11.46 7.96 18.37
C GLY A 87 -10.91 6.55 18.63
N ASP A 88 -9.83 6.45 19.40
CA ASP A 88 -9.96 6.11 20.83
C ASP A 88 -8.66 6.51 21.55
N ASP A 89 -8.76 7.61 22.31
CA ASP A 89 -7.88 7.91 23.43
C ASP A 89 -8.15 6.87 24.52
N ASP A 90 -7.29 5.87 24.68
CA ASP A 90 -7.18 5.14 25.94
C ASP A 90 -5.89 5.56 26.64
N ASP A 91 -5.98 6.71 27.30
CA ASP A 91 -5.29 6.94 28.58
C ASP A 91 -5.77 5.86 29.57
N GLU A 92 -4.91 4.93 29.95
CA GLU A 92 -5.07 4.14 31.19
C GLU A 92 -3.90 4.43 32.15
N ASP A 93 -4.29 4.82 33.37
CA ASP A 93 -3.55 5.45 34.48
C ASP A 93 -2.21 4.82 34.94
#